data_AF-A0A7K2WHV2-F1
#
_entry.id   AF-A0A7K2WHV2-F1
#
_cell.length_a   1.000
_cell.length_b   1.000
_cell.length_c   1.000
_cell.angle_alpha   90.00
_cell.angle_beta   90.00
_cell.angle_gamma   90.00
#
_symmetry.space_group_name_H-M   'P 1'
#
loop_
_entity.id
_entity.type
_entity.pdbx_description
1 polymer ?
#
loop_
_entity_poly.entity_id
_entity_poly.type
_entity_poly.pdbx_seq_one_letter_code
_entity_poly.pdbx_strand_id
1 'polypeptide(L)'
;MTATQDAFHPDAGRSSPDEQARLAAVRRYRILDSAPDRAFGRIASLAARIFDAPMATVTIVDSDRVWFKATHGLKDMSETSCAPGLCASAILHSGPYVISDTRTDPRATVHPLVRSRPAVRFYAAAAITTPDGHRLGTVNVLDTRPRHPTPGQLEALEDLAALVMDELEVRLSTLRTVAAERERRTDAERLARTLQRTLLPPALPLVPGLDAGAAYHPASVDEVGGDFYDLFP
;
A
#
# COMPACT_ATOMS: atom_id res chain seq x y z
N MET A 1 27.38 -18.58 -32.55
CA MET A 1 26.13 -18.70 -31.78
C MET A 1 26.54 -18.76 -30.32
N THR A 2 26.85 -17.60 -29.75
CA THR A 2 27.62 -17.47 -28.51
C THR A 2 26.70 -16.81 -27.49
N ALA A 3 26.40 -17.54 -26.43
CA ALA A 3 25.57 -17.09 -25.33
C ALA A 3 26.26 -15.92 -24.61
N THR A 4 25.60 -14.77 -24.59
CA THR A 4 26.02 -13.64 -23.76
C THR A 4 25.65 -13.94 -22.31
N GLN A 5 26.69 -14.22 -21.52
CA GLN A 5 26.69 -14.06 -20.07
C GLN A 5 26.47 -12.57 -19.76
N ASP A 6 25.27 -12.20 -19.30
CA ASP A 6 25.08 -10.91 -18.63
C ASP A 6 25.58 -11.02 -17.20
N ALA A 7 26.85 -10.62 -17.05
CA ALA A 7 27.52 -10.43 -15.78
C ALA A 7 26.85 -9.28 -15.01
N PHE A 8 26.48 -9.58 -13.76
CA PHE A 8 25.97 -8.63 -12.78
C PHE A 8 27.00 -7.51 -12.55
N HIS A 9 26.69 -6.30 -13.02
CA HIS A 9 27.50 -5.10 -12.79
C HIS A 9 26.98 -4.35 -11.55
N PRO A 10 27.80 -4.10 -10.53
CA PRO A 10 27.42 -3.33 -9.36
C PRO A 10 27.74 -1.85 -9.62
N ASP A 11 26.80 -1.11 -10.21
CA ASP A 11 26.77 0.35 -10.10
C ASP A 11 25.32 0.83 -9.99
N ALA A 12 25.05 1.48 -8.87
CA ALA A 12 23.75 1.98 -8.47
C ALA A 12 23.51 3.36 -9.11
N GLY A 13 22.31 3.59 -9.64
CA GLY A 13 21.92 4.96 -9.96
C GLY A 13 20.59 5.13 -10.69
N ARG A 14 20.09 4.11 -11.40
CA ARG A 14 18.73 4.12 -11.97
C ARG A 14 18.17 2.71 -11.92
N SER A 15 17.32 2.43 -10.93
CA SER A 15 16.36 1.32 -11.02
C SER A 15 15.70 1.39 -12.41
N SER A 16 15.55 0.25 -13.09
CA SER A 16 14.99 0.22 -14.44
C SER A 16 13.65 0.99 -14.48
N PRO A 17 13.24 1.57 -15.63
CA PRO A 17 11.95 2.25 -15.73
C PRO A 17 10.78 1.39 -15.20
N ASP A 18 10.84 0.08 -15.42
CA ASP A 18 9.87 -0.89 -14.90
C ASP A 18 9.87 -0.97 -13.37
N GLU A 19 11.06 -0.96 -12.74
CA GLU A 19 11.19 -0.94 -11.28
C GLU A 19 10.70 0.38 -10.69
N GLN A 20 10.97 1.51 -11.35
CA GLN A 20 10.45 2.81 -10.93
C GLN A 20 8.92 2.84 -10.99
N ALA A 21 8.32 2.30 -12.05
CA ALA A 21 6.88 2.19 -12.18
C ALA A 21 6.27 1.26 -11.11
N ARG A 22 6.92 0.13 -10.83
CA ARG A 22 6.53 -0.80 -9.76
C ARG A 22 6.57 -0.13 -8.39
N LEU A 23 7.64 0.59 -8.07
CA LEU A 23 7.77 1.33 -6.80
C LEU A 23 6.75 2.48 -6.70
N ALA A 24 6.45 3.16 -7.81
CA ALA A 24 5.36 4.13 -7.85
C ALA A 24 4.00 3.47 -7.56
N ALA A 25 3.76 2.27 -8.08
CA ALA A 25 2.58 1.48 -7.76
C ALA A 25 2.55 1.07 -6.28
N VAL A 26 3.67 0.63 -5.68
CA VAL A 26 3.74 0.34 -4.23
C VAL A 26 3.35 1.57 -3.40
N ARG A 27 3.90 2.75 -3.73
CA ARG A 27 3.59 4.02 -3.05
C ARG A 27 2.12 4.42 -3.19
N ARG A 28 1.49 4.13 -4.34
CA ARG A 28 0.08 4.42 -4.62
C ARG A 28 -0.85 3.81 -3.56
N TYR A 29 -0.58 2.59 -3.10
CA TYR A 29 -1.45 1.90 -2.14
C TYR A 29 -1.22 2.30 -0.68
N ARG A 30 -0.20 3.11 -0.37
CA ARG A 30 0.11 3.57 1.00
C ARG A 30 0.10 2.44 2.04
N ILE A 31 0.64 1.29 1.63
CA ILE A 31 0.57 0.04 2.40
C ILE A 31 1.78 -0.15 3.32
N LEU A 32 2.94 0.36 2.92
CA LEU A 32 4.18 0.32 3.72
C LEU A 32 4.00 1.08 5.03
N ASP A 33 4.63 0.57 6.10
CA ASP A 33 4.61 1.14 7.45
C ASP A 33 3.20 1.42 8.02
N SER A 34 2.18 0.77 7.45
CA SER A 34 0.80 0.89 7.91
C SER A 34 0.51 -0.06 9.07
N ALA A 35 -0.42 0.33 9.94
CA ALA A 35 -0.84 -0.49 11.08
C ALA A 35 -1.23 -1.93 10.66
N PRO A 36 -0.98 -2.94 11.51
CA PRO A 36 -1.41 -4.31 11.25
C PRO A 36 -2.90 -4.38 10.94
N ASP A 37 -3.27 -5.25 10.01
CA ASP A 37 -4.61 -5.32 9.49
C ASP A 37 -5.10 -6.76 9.46
N ARG A 38 -6.27 -6.97 10.06
CA ARG A 38 -6.86 -8.30 10.28
C ARG A 38 -7.18 -9.02 8.98
N ALA A 39 -7.48 -8.30 7.89
CA ALA A 39 -7.78 -8.91 6.59
C ALA A 39 -6.55 -9.66 6.06
N PHE A 40 -5.40 -8.99 5.98
CA PHE A 40 -4.14 -9.61 5.56
C PHE A 40 -3.68 -10.70 6.52
N GLY A 41 -3.89 -10.52 7.84
CA GLY A 41 -3.62 -11.55 8.85
C GLY A 41 -4.41 -12.84 8.64
N ARG A 42 -5.69 -12.74 8.28
CA ARG A 42 -6.52 -13.90 7.94
C ARG A 42 -6.03 -14.59 6.68
N ILE A 43 -5.60 -13.84 5.66
CA ILE A 43 -5.05 -14.40 4.42
C ILE A 43 -3.76 -15.19 4.71
N ALA A 44 -2.83 -14.61 5.46
CA ALA A 44 -1.60 -15.32 5.88
C ALA A 44 -1.94 -16.60 6.65
N SER A 45 -2.87 -16.53 7.61
CA SER A 45 -3.30 -17.72 8.36
C SER A 45 -3.97 -18.78 7.48
N LEU A 46 -4.71 -18.38 6.45
CA LEU A 46 -5.36 -19.31 5.53
C LEU A 46 -4.34 -20.00 4.62
N ALA A 47 -3.35 -19.25 4.11
CA ALA A 47 -2.24 -19.82 3.35
C ALA A 47 -1.49 -20.91 4.13
N ALA A 48 -1.15 -20.62 5.40
CA ALA A 48 -0.51 -21.60 6.30
C ALA A 48 -1.36 -22.88 6.46
N ARG A 49 -2.68 -22.73 6.66
CA ARG A 49 -3.60 -23.86 6.84
C ARG A 49 -3.76 -24.71 5.57
N ILE A 50 -3.85 -24.09 4.39
CA ILE A 50 -4.01 -24.80 3.11
C ILE A 50 -2.76 -25.66 2.81
N PHE A 51 -1.58 -25.15 3.17
CA PHE A 51 -0.32 -25.85 2.97
C PHE A 51 0.05 -26.79 4.12
N ASP A 52 -0.75 -26.83 5.19
CA ASP A 52 -0.42 -27.48 6.46
C ASP A 52 1.00 -27.12 6.94
N ALA A 53 1.34 -25.84 6.84
CA ALA A 53 2.65 -25.29 7.10
C ALA A 53 2.63 -24.35 8.32
N PRO A 54 3.73 -24.26 9.09
CA PRO A 54 3.77 -23.48 10.31
C PRO A 54 3.81 -21.97 10.06
N MET A 55 4.25 -21.52 8.87
CA MET A 55 4.52 -20.12 8.60
C MET A 55 3.97 -19.68 7.25
N ALA A 56 3.40 -18.48 7.22
CA ALA A 56 3.01 -17.80 6.00
C ALA A 56 2.98 -16.30 6.19
N THR A 57 3.18 -15.53 5.13
CA THR A 57 3.24 -14.07 5.21
C THR A 57 2.60 -13.40 4.00
N VAL A 58 2.15 -12.16 4.22
CA VAL A 58 1.88 -11.20 3.15
C VAL A 58 2.99 -10.15 3.21
N THR A 59 3.74 -10.01 2.13
CA THR A 59 4.91 -9.12 2.06
C THR A 59 4.78 -8.16 0.90
N ILE A 60 5.35 -6.95 1.06
CA ILE A 60 5.47 -5.92 0.04
C ILE A 60 6.96 -5.65 -0.16
N VAL A 61 7.42 -5.63 -1.40
CA VAL A 61 8.83 -5.41 -1.76
C VAL A 61 9.02 -3.94 -2.07
N ASP A 62 9.78 -3.24 -1.23
CA ASP A 62 10.20 -1.85 -1.40
C ASP A 62 11.59 -1.79 -2.07
N SER A 63 12.17 -0.61 -2.21
CA SER A 63 13.48 -0.42 -2.87
C SER A 63 14.64 -1.09 -2.13
N ASP A 64 14.59 -1.15 -0.80
CA ASP A 64 15.71 -1.57 0.07
C ASP A 64 15.32 -2.65 1.08
N ARG A 65 14.03 -2.91 1.24
CA ARG A 65 13.48 -3.86 2.21
C ARG A 65 12.28 -4.63 1.68
N VAL A 66 12.06 -5.80 2.27
CA VAL A 66 10.81 -6.56 2.17
C VAL A 66 10.05 -6.33 3.47
N TRP A 67 8.92 -5.66 3.37
CA TRP A 67 8.07 -5.31 4.50
C TRP A 67 6.98 -6.35 4.71
N PHE A 68 6.80 -6.81 5.95
CA PHE A 68 5.80 -7.83 6.30
C PHE A 68 4.49 -7.16 6.71
N LYS A 69 3.51 -7.15 5.80
CA LYS A 69 2.17 -6.62 6.07
C LYS A 69 1.43 -7.49 7.10
N ALA A 70 1.62 -8.79 7.01
CA ALA A 70 1.04 -9.76 7.92
C ALA A 70 1.93 -10.99 8.02
N THR A 71 2.01 -11.55 9.22
CA THR A 71 2.73 -12.80 9.49
C THR A 71 1.83 -13.79 10.21
N HIS A 72 2.02 -15.06 9.90
CA HIS A 72 1.52 -16.20 10.66
C HIS A 72 2.72 -17.09 11.00
N GLY A 73 2.86 -17.50 12.26
CA GLY A 73 3.96 -18.35 12.73
C GLY A 73 5.34 -17.69 12.86
N LEU A 74 5.53 -16.48 12.31
CA LEU A 74 6.73 -15.67 12.48
C LEU A 74 6.46 -14.53 13.47
N LYS A 75 7.12 -14.59 14.63
CA LYS A 75 7.01 -13.56 15.68
C LYS A 75 8.07 -12.47 15.48
N ASP A 76 7.71 -11.25 15.82
CA ASP A 76 8.61 -10.09 15.92
C ASP A 76 9.39 -9.74 14.64
N MET A 77 8.84 -10.10 13.47
CA MET A 77 9.39 -9.74 12.16
C MET A 77 8.49 -8.73 11.46
N SER A 78 9.00 -7.51 11.25
CA SER A 78 8.33 -6.43 10.51
C SER A 78 8.93 -6.19 9.13
N GLU A 79 10.23 -6.45 8.96
CA GLU A 79 10.95 -6.31 7.69
C GLU A 79 12.17 -7.22 7.60
N THR A 80 12.68 -7.42 6.39
CA THR A 80 13.96 -8.07 6.08
C THR A 80 14.61 -7.38 4.90
N SER A 81 15.90 -7.60 4.67
CA SER A 81 16.57 -7.08 3.47
C SER A 81 16.01 -7.68 2.18
N CYS A 82 16.15 -6.97 1.07
CA CYS A 82 15.85 -7.45 -0.30
C CYS A 82 16.88 -8.49 -0.82
N ALA A 83 17.38 -9.37 0.04
CA ALA A 83 18.30 -10.42 -0.37
C ALA A 83 17.66 -11.29 -1.49
N PRO A 84 18.42 -11.64 -2.53
CA PRO A 84 17.90 -12.47 -3.62
C PRO A 84 17.57 -13.88 -3.13
N GLY A 85 16.56 -14.49 -3.74
CA GLY A 85 16.21 -15.90 -3.55
C GLY A 85 14.79 -16.17 -3.03
N LEU A 86 14.17 -15.22 -2.33
CA LEU A 86 12.81 -15.36 -1.80
C LEU A 86 11.88 -14.29 -2.39
N CYS A 87 11.24 -13.44 -1.57
CA CYS A 87 10.22 -12.48 -2.03
C CYS A 87 10.70 -11.58 -3.17
N ALA A 88 11.91 -11.01 -3.05
CA ALA A 88 12.49 -10.14 -4.07
C ALA A 88 12.70 -10.83 -5.43
N SER A 89 12.93 -12.15 -5.44
CA SER A 89 13.03 -12.93 -6.67
C SER A 89 11.68 -13.45 -7.16
N ALA A 90 10.77 -13.79 -6.25
CA ALA A 90 9.44 -14.26 -6.57
C ALA A 90 8.62 -13.22 -7.35
N ILE A 91 8.77 -11.93 -7.03
CA ILE A 91 8.12 -10.83 -7.79
C ILE A 91 8.64 -10.68 -9.24
N LEU A 92 9.67 -11.42 -9.66
CA LEU A 92 10.15 -11.39 -11.05
C LEU A 92 9.48 -12.46 -11.93
N HIS A 93 8.61 -13.31 -11.36
CA HIS A 93 8.01 -14.46 -12.04
C HIS A 93 6.50 -14.26 -12.23
N SER A 94 5.96 -14.78 -13.34
CA SER A 94 4.55 -14.63 -13.72
C SER A 94 3.58 -15.59 -13.04
N GLY A 95 4.05 -16.66 -12.42
CA GLY A 95 3.25 -17.65 -11.70
C GLY A 95 3.86 -18.02 -10.35
N PRO A 96 3.46 -19.16 -9.76
CA PRO A 96 3.90 -19.55 -8.43
C PRO A 96 5.41 -19.82 -8.42
N TYR A 97 6.10 -19.21 -7.48
CA TYR A 97 7.52 -19.39 -7.26
C TYR A 97 7.74 -20.39 -6.13
N VAL A 98 8.32 -21.56 -6.46
CA VAL A 98 8.49 -22.67 -5.51
C VAL A 98 9.95 -23.06 -5.36
N ILE A 99 10.36 -23.24 -4.11
CA ILE A 99 11.63 -23.85 -3.68
C ILE A 99 11.28 -24.97 -2.70
N SER A 100 11.42 -26.22 -3.16
CA SER A 100 11.05 -27.41 -2.38
C SER A 100 12.03 -27.73 -1.25
N ASP A 101 13.34 -27.50 -1.48
CA ASP A 101 14.40 -27.57 -0.45
C ASP A 101 15.45 -26.47 -0.69
N THR A 102 15.48 -25.46 0.18
CA THR A 102 16.43 -24.32 0.09
C THR A 102 17.89 -24.70 0.29
N ARG A 103 18.20 -25.90 0.83
CA ARG A 103 19.58 -26.36 1.00
C ARG A 103 20.22 -26.79 -0.31
N THR A 104 19.41 -27.30 -1.23
CA THR A 104 19.86 -27.81 -2.53
C THR A 104 19.59 -26.83 -3.65
N ASP A 105 18.74 -25.83 -3.43
CA ASP A 105 18.38 -24.83 -4.43
C ASP A 105 19.37 -23.64 -4.43
N PRO A 106 20.17 -23.46 -5.50
CA PRO A 106 21.15 -22.38 -5.59
C PRO A 106 20.54 -20.98 -5.45
N ARG A 107 19.23 -20.84 -5.69
CA ARG A 107 18.52 -19.55 -5.60
C ARG A 107 18.43 -19.05 -4.15
N ALA A 108 18.42 -19.95 -3.16
CA ALA A 108 18.12 -19.59 -1.77
C ALA A 108 19.21 -19.96 -0.75
N THR A 109 20.22 -20.73 -1.12
CA THR A 109 21.27 -21.24 -0.20
C THR A 109 22.00 -20.14 0.58
N VAL A 110 22.16 -18.95 0.00
CA VAL A 110 22.83 -17.80 0.63
C VAL A 110 21.88 -16.89 1.42
N HIS A 111 20.57 -17.13 1.37
CA HIS A 111 19.58 -16.22 1.94
C HIS A 111 19.61 -16.24 3.50
N PRO A 112 19.53 -15.08 4.18
CA PRO A 112 19.61 -15.01 5.66
C PRO A 112 18.60 -15.92 6.38
N LEU A 113 17.34 -15.96 5.93
CA LEU A 113 16.28 -16.82 6.50
C LEU A 113 16.54 -18.34 6.33
N VAL A 114 17.46 -18.73 5.46
CA VAL A 114 17.86 -20.14 5.24
C VAL A 114 19.03 -20.52 6.14
N ARG A 115 19.99 -19.61 6.31
CA ARG A 115 21.23 -19.81 7.10
C ARG A 115 21.02 -19.62 8.60
N SER A 116 20.14 -18.72 8.98
CA SER A 116 19.80 -18.40 10.38
C SER A 116 18.43 -18.94 10.76
N ARG A 117 18.11 -19.01 12.06
CA ARG A 117 16.74 -19.36 12.51
C ARG A 117 15.73 -18.41 11.84
N PRO A 118 14.61 -18.93 11.29
CA PRO A 118 14.04 -20.25 11.54
C PRO A 118 14.63 -21.41 10.71
N ALA A 119 15.64 -21.16 9.86
CA ALA A 119 16.26 -22.13 8.97
C ALA A 119 15.24 -22.71 7.98
N VAL A 120 14.63 -21.81 7.20
CA VAL A 120 13.65 -22.14 6.16
C VAL A 120 14.21 -23.20 5.22
N ARG A 121 13.41 -24.22 4.91
CA ARG A 121 13.68 -25.32 3.97
C ARG A 121 12.70 -25.33 2.81
N PHE A 122 11.46 -24.93 3.02
CA PHE A 122 10.46 -24.81 1.97
C PHE A 122 10.02 -23.37 1.82
N TYR A 123 9.83 -22.93 0.58
CA TYR A 123 9.24 -21.64 0.24
C TYR A 123 8.35 -21.78 -0.99
N ALA A 124 7.11 -21.32 -0.90
CA ALA A 124 6.23 -21.13 -2.05
C ALA A 124 5.60 -19.75 -1.97
N ALA A 125 5.51 -19.06 -3.11
CA ALA A 125 5.00 -17.70 -3.17
C ALA A 125 4.19 -17.45 -4.44
N ALA A 126 3.14 -16.65 -4.32
CA ALA A 126 2.43 -16.05 -5.44
C ALA A 126 2.55 -14.53 -5.37
N ALA A 127 2.71 -13.88 -6.53
CA ALA A 127 2.91 -12.44 -6.63
C ALA A 127 1.58 -11.68 -6.51
N ILE A 128 1.56 -10.64 -5.66
CA ILE A 128 0.46 -9.69 -5.57
C ILE A 128 0.61 -8.73 -6.75
N THR A 129 -0.24 -8.87 -7.76
CA THR A 129 -0.11 -8.15 -9.03
C THR A 129 -1.26 -7.15 -9.17
N THR A 130 -0.92 -5.89 -9.42
CA THR A 130 -1.91 -4.83 -9.63
C THR A 130 -2.65 -4.99 -10.95
N PRO A 131 -3.81 -4.33 -11.14
CA PRO A 131 -4.52 -4.33 -12.42
C PRO A 131 -3.69 -3.80 -13.59
N ASP A 132 -2.75 -2.90 -13.32
CA ASP A 132 -1.78 -2.36 -14.29
C ASP A 132 -0.50 -3.22 -14.43
N GLY A 133 -0.49 -4.43 -13.87
CA GLY A 133 0.55 -5.45 -14.11
C GLY A 133 1.80 -5.35 -13.24
N HIS A 134 1.81 -4.47 -12.23
CA HIS A 134 2.95 -4.30 -11.32
C HIS A 134 2.88 -5.29 -10.16
N ARG A 135 3.99 -5.98 -9.88
CA ARG A 135 4.06 -6.97 -8.79
C ARG A 135 4.56 -6.28 -7.51
N LEU A 136 3.68 -6.06 -6.56
CA LEU A 136 3.97 -5.28 -5.35
C LEU A 136 4.74 -6.09 -4.30
N GLY A 137 4.53 -7.40 -4.28
CA GLY A 137 5.05 -8.29 -3.25
C GLY A 137 4.48 -9.70 -3.40
N THR A 138 4.42 -10.46 -2.31
CA THR A 138 3.96 -11.85 -2.35
C THR A 138 3.07 -12.24 -1.18
N VAL A 139 2.18 -13.19 -1.43
CA VAL A 139 1.67 -14.11 -0.42
C VAL A 139 2.54 -15.35 -0.47
N ASN A 140 3.15 -15.73 0.65
CA ASN A 140 4.09 -16.83 0.68
C ASN A 140 3.90 -17.72 1.90
N VAL A 141 4.34 -18.97 1.76
CA VAL A 141 4.32 -20.02 2.76
C VAL A 141 5.74 -20.49 2.97
N LEU A 142 6.13 -20.67 4.24
CA LEU A 142 7.45 -21.15 4.63
C LEU A 142 7.34 -22.36 5.55
N ASP A 143 8.31 -23.26 5.46
CA ASP A 143 8.50 -24.32 6.44
C ASP A 143 9.98 -24.58 6.70
N THR A 144 10.29 -25.09 7.89
CA THR A 144 11.56 -25.68 8.32
C THR A 144 11.81 -27.09 7.79
N ARG A 145 10.85 -27.68 7.07
CA ARG A 145 10.96 -28.98 6.39
C ARG A 145 10.76 -28.81 4.87
N PRO A 146 11.46 -29.58 4.02
CA PRO A 146 11.20 -29.62 2.59
C PRO A 146 9.74 -30.03 2.30
N ARG A 147 9.14 -29.48 1.23
CA ARG A 147 7.78 -29.82 0.79
C ARG A 147 7.64 -29.79 -0.73
N HIS A 148 6.67 -30.54 -1.23
CA HIS A 148 6.22 -30.52 -2.62
C HIS A 148 4.74 -30.13 -2.66
N PRO A 149 4.41 -28.86 -2.95
CA PRO A 149 3.04 -28.41 -2.96
C PRO A 149 2.27 -29.01 -4.13
N THR A 150 0.99 -29.29 -3.93
CA THR A 150 0.10 -29.77 -4.99
C THR A 150 -0.31 -28.62 -5.92
N PRO A 151 -0.74 -28.90 -7.17
CA PRO A 151 -1.25 -27.87 -8.06
C PRO A 151 -2.38 -27.04 -7.43
N GLY A 152 -3.35 -27.69 -6.77
CA GLY A 152 -4.44 -26.98 -6.08
C GLY A 152 -3.99 -26.11 -4.90
N GLN A 153 -2.87 -26.44 -4.24
CA GLN A 153 -2.28 -25.55 -3.23
C GLN A 153 -1.65 -24.31 -3.87
N LEU A 154 -1.02 -24.46 -5.04
CA LEU A 154 -0.44 -23.34 -5.78
C LEU A 154 -1.52 -22.42 -6.35
N GLU A 155 -2.58 -22.98 -6.94
CA GLU A 155 -3.77 -22.24 -7.39
C GLU A 155 -4.38 -21.45 -6.22
N ALA A 156 -4.59 -22.11 -5.07
CA ALA A 156 -5.09 -21.42 -3.89
C ALA A 156 -4.16 -20.30 -3.39
N LEU A 157 -2.84 -20.43 -3.56
CA LEU A 157 -1.89 -19.37 -3.19
C LEU A 157 -2.01 -18.16 -4.12
N GLU A 158 -2.26 -18.38 -5.41
CA GLU A 158 -2.55 -17.33 -6.39
C GLU A 158 -3.88 -16.63 -6.08
N ASP A 159 -4.93 -17.38 -5.77
CA ASP A 159 -6.23 -16.83 -5.35
C ASP A 159 -6.07 -15.96 -4.11
N LEU A 160 -5.26 -16.39 -3.13
CA LEU A 160 -4.98 -15.59 -1.95
C LEU A 160 -4.21 -14.30 -2.28
N ALA A 161 -3.29 -14.34 -3.25
CA ALA A 161 -2.61 -13.13 -3.71
C ALA A 161 -3.56 -12.17 -4.44
N ALA A 162 -4.52 -12.68 -5.20
CA ALA A 162 -5.59 -11.89 -5.80
C ALA A 162 -6.48 -11.24 -4.72
N LEU A 163 -6.88 -11.98 -3.67
CA LEU A 163 -7.64 -11.44 -2.55
C LEU A 163 -6.90 -10.33 -1.79
N VAL A 164 -5.57 -10.44 -1.66
CA VAL A 164 -4.75 -9.35 -1.10
C VAL A 164 -4.83 -8.11 -1.99
N MET A 165 -4.80 -8.28 -3.32
CA MET A 165 -4.93 -7.17 -4.25
C MET A 165 -6.31 -6.51 -4.17
N ASP A 166 -7.38 -7.29 -4.10
CA ASP A 166 -8.75 -6.78 -3.95
C ASP A 166 -8.88 -5.92 -2.68
N GLU A 167 -8.33 -6.37 -1.55
CA GLU A 167 -8.30 -5.59 -0.31
C GLU A 167 -7.51 -4.28 -0.46
N LEU A 168 -6.40 -4.30 -1.19
CA LEU A 168 -5.62 -3.09 -1.49
C LEU A 168 -6.40 -2.10 -2.37
N GLU A 169 -7.17 -2.57 -3.35
CA GLU A 169 -8.05 -1.73 -4.17
C GLU A 169 -9.19 -1.11 -3.37
N VAL A 170 -9.85 -1.90 -2.51
CA VAL A 170 -10.91 -1.39 -1.61
C VAL A 170 -10.36 -0.29 -0.70
N ARG A 171 -9.18 -0.50 -0.12
CA ARG A 171 -8.49 0.49 0.71
C ARG A 171 -8.16 1.76 -0.07
N LEU A 172 -7.63 1.63 -1.28
CA LEU A 172 -7.29 2.76 -2.14
C LEU A 172 -8.53 3.56 -2.55
N SER A 173 -9.62 2.88 -2.90
CA SER A 173 -10.92 3.51 -3.21
C SER A 173 -11.44 4.31 -2.02
N THR A 174 -11.39 3.73 -0.82
CA THR A 174 -11.80 4.42 0.41
C THR A 174 -10.98 5.68 0.65
N LEU A 175 -9.65 5.60 0.50
CA LEU A 175 -8.75 6.75 0.65
C LEU A 175 -9.06 7.86 -0.37
N ARG A 176 -9.35 7.50 -1.62
CA ARG A 176 -9.70 8.46 -2.68
C ARG A 176 -11.03 9.15 -2.39
N THR A 177 -12.05 8.40 -1.97
CA THR A 177 -13.36 8.95 -1.62
C THR A 177 -13.25 9.94 -0.45
N VAL A 178 -12.51 9.59 0.60
CA VAL A 178 -12.28 10.49 1.75
C VAL A 178 -11.51 11.75 1.34
N ALA A 179 -10.49 11.62 0.48
CA ALA A 179 -9.74 12.77 -0.01
C ALA A 179 -10.61 13.71 -0.86
N ALA A 180 -11.40 13.17 -1.78
CA ALA A 180 -12.30 13.95 -2.63
C ALA A 180 -13.40 14.67 -1.83
N GLU A 181 -13.92 14.05 -0.76
CA GLU A 181 -14.87 14.69 0.14
C GLU A 181 -14.25 15.88 0.87
N ARG A 182 -13.04 15.72 1.38
CA ARG A 182 -12.31 16.79 2.08
C ARG A 182 -12.01 17.96 1.15
N GLU A 183 -11.57 17.68 -0.08
CA GLU A 183 -11.32 18.71 -1.09
C GLU A 183 -12.60 19.49 -1.42
N ARG A 184 -13.71 18.78 -1.67
CA ARG A 184 -15.02 19.42 -1.89
C ARG A 184 -15.46 20.30 -0.74
N ARG A 185 -15.24 19.86 0.50
CA ARG A 185 -15.54 20.66 1.70
C ARG A 185 -14.67 21.93 1.75
N THR A 186 -13.36 21.80 1.56
CA THR A 186 -12.44 22.96 1.58
C THR A 186 -12.73 23.95 0.46
N ASP A 187 -13.08 23.48 -0.73
CA ASP A 187 -13.47 24.36 -1.85
C ASP A 187 -14.78 25.10 -1.58
N ALA A 188 -15.78 24.43 -0.99
CA ALA A 188 -17.02 25.06 -0.57
C ALA A 188 -16.77 26.16 0.48
N GLU A 189 -15.94 25.88 1.49
CA GLU A 189 -15.54 26.85 2.52
C GLU A 189 -14.81 28.06 1.90
N ARG A 190 -13.91 27.83 0.93
CA ARG A 190 -13.21 28.90 0.23
C ARG A 190 -14.16 29.77 -0.60
N LEU A 191 -15.11 29.14 -1.29
CA LEU A 191 -16.11 29.84 -2.10
C LEU A 191 -17.04 30.68 -1.23
N ALA A 192 -17.57 30.11 -0.15
CA ALA A 192 -18.44 30.81 0.80
C ALA A 192 -17.73 32.05 1.38
N ARG A 193 -16.47 31.91 1.80
CA ARG A 193 -15.65 33.03 2.30
C ARG A 193 -15.41 34.11 1.25
N THR A 194 -15.20 33.72 0.00
CA THR A 194 -14.99 34.66 -1.11
C THR A 194 -16.28 35.42 -1.43
N LEU A 195 -17.41 34.71 -1.53
CA LEU A 195 -18.73 35.29 -1.74
C LEU A 195 -19.08 36.27 -0.62
N GLN A 196 -18.94 35.85 0.64
CA GLN A 196 -19.19 36.72 1.79
C GLN A 196 -18.41 38.03 1.64
N ARG A 197 -17.08 37.96 1.44
CA ARG A 197 -16.23 39.15 1.30
C ARG A 197 -16.63 40.07 0.14
N THR A 198 -17.05 39.52 -0.99
CA THR A 198 -17.42 40.30 -2.19
C THR A 198 -18.81 40.91 -2.08
N LEU A 199 -19.71 40.29 -1.33
CA LEU A 199 -21.08 40.79 -1.13
C LEU A 199 -21.18 41.86 -0.03
N LEU A 200 -20.15 42.04 0.80
CA LEU A 200 -20.15 43.12 1.79
C LEU A 200 -19.97 44.49 1.11
N PRO A 201 -20.82 45.50 1.41
CA PRO A 201 -20.59 46.86 0.96
C PRO A 201 -19.17 47.32 1.34
N PRO A 202 -18.39 47.87 0.39
CA PRO A 202 -17.03 48.36 0.68
C PRO A 202 -17.04 49.57 1.63
N ALA A 203 -18.18 50.25 1.76
CA ALA A 203 -18.43 51.28 2.74
C ALA A 203 -19.94 51.30 3.08
N LEU A 204 -20.27 51.71 4.31
CA LEU A 204 -21.66 51.87 4.71
C LEU A 204 -22.29 53.09 4.02
N PRO A 205 -23.58 53.04 3.64
CA PRO A 205 -24.25 54.17 3.04
C PRO A 205 -24.33 55.36 4.01
N LEU A 206 -24.03 56.56 3.51
CA LEU A 206 -24.23 57.81 4.26
C LEU A 206 -25.68 58.26 4.11
N VAL A 207 -26.42 58.24 5.22
CA VAL A 207 -27.78 58.78 5.28
C VAL A 207 -27.76 60.04 6.15
N PRO A 208 -28.21 61.21 5.65
CA PRO A 208 -28.17 62.46 6.42
C PRO A 208 -28.92 62.33 7.75
N GLY A 209 -28.21 62.62 8.85
CA GLY A 209 -28.76 62.58 10.20
C GLY A 209 -28.78 61.19 10.86
N LEU A 210 -28.20 60.16 10.24
CA LEU A 210 -28.07 58.82 10.83
C LEU A 210 -26.62 58.34 10.80
N ASP A 211 -26.18 57.67 11.86
CA ASP A 211 -24.93 56.90 11.87
C ASP A 211 -25.20 55.44 11.51
N ALA A 212 -24.42 54.90 10.56
CA ALA A 212 -24.50 53.51 10.15
C ALA A 212 -23.38 52.68 10.79
N GLY A 213 -23.74 51.53 11.36
CA GLY A 213 -22.82 50.50 11.82
C GLY A 213 -23.18 49.15 11.20
N ALA A 214 -22.19 48.32 10.87
CA ALA A 214 -22.44 46.94 10.45
C ALA A 214 -21.53 45.99 11.21
N ALA A 215 -22.10 44.85 11.60
CA ALA A 215 -21.38 43.73 12.14
C ALA A 215 -21.72 42.50 11.29
N TYR A 216 -20.68 41.85 10.76
CA TYR A 216 -20.86 40.65 9.95
C TYR A 216 -20.62 39.42 10.80
N HIS A 217 -21.70 38.70 11.08
CA HIS A 217 -21.63 37.43 11.78
C HIS A 217 -21.97 36.30 10.82
N PRO A 218 -21.02 35.39 10.51
CA PRO A 218 -21.37 34.20 9.75
C PRO A 218 -22.38 33.36 10.54
N ALA A 219 -23.41 32.84 9.86
CA ALA A 219 -24.44 32.02 10.49
C ALA A 219 -23.87 30.71 11.04
N SER A 220 -22.86 30.16 10.36
CA SER A 220 -22.01 29.09 10.87
C SER A 220 -20.64 29.11 10.18
N VAL A 221 -19.76 28.17 10.52
CA VAL A 221 -18.47 28.00 9.84
C VAL A 221 -18.65 27.66 8.35
N ASP A 222 -19.81 27.09 7.99
CA ASP A 222 -20.11 26.50 6.68
C ASP A 222 -21.30 27.18 5.97
N GLU A 223 -21.95 28.18 6.57
CA GLU A 223 -23.15 28.85 6.00
C GLU A 223 -22.96 30.36 5.88
N VAL A 224 -23.35 30.90 4.72
CA VAL A 224 -23.42 32.35 4.49
C VAL A 224 -24.69 32.87 5.16
N GLY A 225 -24.52 33.64 6.24
CA GLY A 225 -25.60 34.41 6.84
C GLY A 225 -25.91 35.67 6.04
N GLY A 226 -27.17 36.09 6.03
CA GLY A 226 -27.58 37.38 5.45
C GLY A 226 -27.23 38.55 6.38
N ASP A 227 -26.91 39.70 5.79
CA ASP A 227 -26.58 40.91 6.53
C ASP A 227 -27.83 41.53 7.17
N PHE A 228 -27.74 41.90 8.45
CA PHE A 228 -28.69 42.79 9.11
C PHE A 228 -28.12 44.21 9.12
N TYR A 229 -28.88 45.16 8.58
CA TYR A 229 -28.55 46.59 8.63
C TYR A 229 -29.39 47.25 9.72
N ASP A 230 -28.76 47.75 10.77
CA ASP A 230 -29.41 48.59 11.79
C ASP A 230 -29.07 50.06 11.52
N LEU A 231 -30.10 50.90 11.49
CA LEU A 231 -29.99 52.35 11.30
C LEU A 231 -30.38 53.05 12.61
N PHE A 232 -29.53 53.94 13.11
CA PHE A 232 -29.76 54.64 14.38
C PHE A 232 -30.04 56.13 14.14
N PRO A 233 -31.08 56.72 14.78
CA PRO A 233 -31.39 58.15 14.74
C PRO A 233 -30.38 59.03 15.47
#